data_AF-A0A9L0SGG8-F1
#
_entry.id   AF-A0A9L0SGG8-F1
#
_cell.length_a   1.000
_cell.length_b   1.000
_cell.length_c   1.000
_cell.angle_alpha   90.00
_cell.angle_beta   90.00
_cell.angle_gamma   90.00
#
_symmetry.space_group_name_H-M   'P 1'
#
loop_
_entity.id
_entity.type
_entity.pdbx_description
1 polymer ?
#
loop_
_entity_poly.entity_id
_entity_poly.type
_entity_poly.pdbx_seq_one_letter_code
_entity_poly.pdbx_strand_id
1 'polypeptide(L)'
;MAGELESCKPLSGLLSGLAQDAFYGHPGITEELLRSQLYPDVPIEEFRPFQAKMRGILKSIASADMDFNQLEAFLTAQTKKQGGITSDQAAVISKFWKSHKTKIRESLMNQSRWDSGLRGLSWRVDGKSQSRHSAEIHTPVAIMELEIGKSGQKQVGVAWAKIRVPFDHTLARQESEFLCLEFDEIKVNQVLKKLSEVEESISTLMQPV
;
A
#
# COMPACT_ATOMS: atom_id res chain seq x y z
N MET A 1 0.20 -16.46 30.09
CA MET A 1 0.80 -15.17 30.46
C MET A 1 0.32 -14.11 29.46
N ALA A 2 -0.94 -13.69 29.54
CA ALA A 2 -1.54 -12.78 28.55
C ALA A 2 -1.53 -11.30 28.96
N GLY A 3 -1.31 -11.00 30.25
CA GLY A 3 -1.43 -9.65 30.81
C GLY A 3 -0.28 -8.69 30.46
N GLU A 4 0.89 -9.19 30.03
CA GLU A 4 2.04 -8.33 29.71
C GLU A 4 1.90 -7.64 28.34
N LEU A 5 1.19 -8.27 27.40
CA LEU A 5 0.84 -7.67 26.10
C LEU A 5 -0.24 -6.58 26.21
N GLU A 6 -0.93 -6.51 27.35
CA GLU A 6 -2.00 -5.55 27.62
C GLU A 6 -1.50 -4.22 28.19
N SER A 7 -0.19 -4.12 28.48
CA SER A 7 0.40 -2.90 29.03
C SER A 7 0.41 -1.74 28.02
N CYS A 8 -0.23 -0.62 28.40
CA CYS A 8 -0.39 0.57 27.56
C CYS A 8 0.93 1.32 27.25
N LYS A 9 1.92 1.27 28.14
CA LYS A 9 3.21 1.97 27.98
C LYS A 9 4.07 1.34 26.88
N PRO A 10 4.34 0.01 26.89
CA PRO A 10 4.99 -0.69 25.79
C PRO A 10 4.29 -0.51 24.45
N LEU A 11 2.95 -0.51 24.43
CA LEU A 11 2.18 -0.35 23.20
C LEU A 11 2.42 1.01 22.53
N SER A 12 2.47 2.11 23.30
CA SER A 12 2.78 3.42 22.71
C SER A 12 4.17 3.46 22.07
N GLY A 13 5.16 2.80 22.70
CA GLY A 13 6.50 2.64 22.13
C GLY A 13 6.48 1.80 20.85
N LEU A 14 5.69 0.72 20.85
CA LEU A 14 5.52 -0.17 19.70
C LEU A 14 4.92 0.57 18.50
N LEU A 15 3.82 1.30 18.70
CA LEU A 15 3.18 2.08 17.64
C LEU A 15 4.13 3.13 17.05
N SER A 16 4.93 3.77 17.91
CA SER A 16 5.95 4.73 17.47
C SER A 16 7.02 4.06 16.61
N GLY A 17 7.54 2.91 17.06
CA GLY A 17 8.51 2.13 16.30
C GLY A 17 7.98 1.65 14.96
N LEU A 18 6.73 1.17 14.94
CA LEU A 18 6.04 0.75 13.71
C LEU A 18 5.84 1.91 12.74
N ALA A 19 5.55 3.12 13.24
CA ALA A 19 5.39 4.28 12.38
C ALA A 19 6.72 4.77 11.79
N GLN A 20 7.83 4.65 12.52
CA GLN A 20 9.17 4.96 12.01
C GLN A 20 9.57 4.07 10.84
N ASP A 21 9.34 2.77 10.98
CA ASP A 21 9.57 1.79 9.91
C ASP A 21 8.60 1.97 8.72
N ALA A 22 7.31 2.09 9.00
CA ALA A 22 6.28 2.08 7.95
C ALA A 22 6.03 3.43 7.27
N PHE A 23 6.23 4.54 7.97
CA PHE A 23 5.80 5.86 7.50
C PHE A 23 6.91 6.89 7.45
N TYR A 24 7.97 6.81 8.27
CA TYR A 24 9.02 7.83 8.28
C TYR A 24 10.31 7.42 7.56
N GLY A 25 10.38 6.18 7.04
CA GLY A 25 11.50 5.74 6.22
C GLY A 25 12.81 5.53 6.99
N HIS A 26 12.72 5.21 8.29
CA HIS A 26 13.87 4.89 9.11
C HIS A 26 14.05 3.35 9.22
N PRO A 27 14.90 2.72 8.41
CA PRO A 27 15.08 1.26 8.38
C PRO A 27 15.81 0.68 9.61
N GLY A 28 16.16 1.53 10.60
CA GLY A 28 16.91 1.11 11.78
C GLY A 28 16.08 0.42 12.87
N ILE A 29 14.76 0.36 12.72
CA ILE A 29 13.87 -0.25 13.71
C ILE A 29 13.53 -1.68 13.29
N THR A 30 14.24 -2.65 13.86
CA THR A 30 13.97 -4.08 13.62
C THR A 30 12.96 -4.65 14.61
N GLU A 31 12.33 -5.77 14.23
CA GLU A 31 11.39 -6.49 15.09
C GLU A 31 12.06 -6.93 16.41
N GLU A 32 13.31 -7.37 16.34
CA GLU A 32 14.12 -7.82 17.47
C GLU A 32 14.46 -6.67 18.43
N LEU A 33 14.71 -5.47 17.89
CA LEU A 33 14.95 -4.27 18.70
C LEU A 33 13.68 -3.87 19.46
N LEU A 34 12.53 -3.87 18.78
CA LEU A 34 11.25 -3.53 19.41
C LEU A 34 10.86 -4.54 20.49
N ARG A 35 11.08 -5.83 20.25
CA ARG A 35 10.83 -6.87 21.24
C ARG A 35 11.75 -6.70 22.45
N SER A 36 13.06 -6.59 22.23
CA SER A 36 14.04 -6.52 23.32
C SER A 36 13.86 -5.28 24.22
N GLN A 37 13.40 -4.15 23.67
CA GLN A 37 13.18 -2.94 24.45
C GLN A 37 11.80 -2.84 25.12
N LEU A 38 10.75 -3.37 24.49
CA LEU A 38 9.37 -3.13 24.93
C LEU A 38 8.72 -4.37 25.56
N TYR A 39 9.14 -5.56 25.14
CA TYR A 39 8.56 -6.84 25.55
C TYR A 39 9.67 -7.90 25.75
N PRO A 40 10.64 -7.68 26.66
CA PRO A 40 11.79 -8.56 26.85
C PRO A 40 11.37 -9.98 27.28
N ASP A 41 10.30 -10.08 28.08
CA ASP A 41 9.79 -11.34 28.64
C ASP A 41 8.86 -12.10 27.68
N VAL A 42 8.50 -11.51 26.54
CA VAL A 42 7.60 -12.13 25.56
C VAL A 42 8.40 -12.90 24.50
N PRO A 43 8.09 -14.19 24.26
CA PRO A 43 8.70 -14.97 23.20
C PRO A 43 8.46 -14.35 21.82
N ILE A 44 9.42 -14.47 20.90
CA ILE A 44 9.30 -13.92 19.55
C ILE A 44 8.09 -14.48 18.78
N GLU A 45 7.76 -15.75 19.01
CA GLU A 45 6.61 -16.46 18.42
C GLU A 45 5.27 -15.83 18.82
N GLU A 46 5.17 -15.28 20.04
CA GLU A 46 3.97 -14.60 20.53
C GLU A 46 3.96 -13.11 20.17
N PHE A 47 5.15 -12.48 20.14
CA PHE A 47 5.28 -11.06 19.79
C PHE A 47 5.01 -10.80 18.31
N ARG A 48 5.48 -11.66 17.41
CA ARG A 48 5.33 -11.48 15.96
C ARG A 48 3.88 -11.34 15.47
N PRO A 49 2.92 -12.22 15.84
CA PRO A 49 1.53 -12.06 15.43
C PRO A 49 0.88 -10.81 16.05
N PHE A 50 1.29 -10.42 17.25
CA PHE A 50 0.83 -9.19 17.89
C PHE A 50 1.35 -7.94 17.17
N GLN A 51 2.64 -7.90 16.86
CA GLN A 51 3.25 -6.82 16.09
C GLN A 51 2.57 -6.70 14.72
N ALA A 52 2.39 -7.82 14.01
CA ALA A 52 1.71 -7.86 12.72
C ALA A 52 0.28 -7.30 12.81
N LYS A 53 -0.45 -7.64 13.88
CA LYS A 53 -1.80 -7.09 14.15
C LYS A 53 -1.78 -5.58 14.32
N MET A 54 -0.91 -5.05 15.19
CA MET A 54 -0.81 -3.61 15.45
C MET A 54 -0.35 -2.83 14.22
N ARG A 55 0.60 -3.40 13.45
CA ARG A 55 1.04 -2.86 12.17
C ARG A 55 -0.10 -2.81 11.15
N GLY A 56 -0.88 -3.89 11.04
CA GLY A 56 -2.04 -3.96 10.16
C GLY A 56 -3.08 -2.89 10.49
N ILE A 57 -3.39 -2.70 11.78
CA ILE A 57 -4.30 -1.66 12.26
C ILE A 57 -3.80 -0.27 11.86
N LEU A 58 -2.53 0.05 12.15
CA LEU A 58 -1.95 1.35 11.79
C LEU A 58 -1.96 1.59 10.28
N LYS A 59 -1.62 0.58 9.47
CA LYS A 59 -1.67 0.68 8.01
C LYS A 59 -3.08 0.97 7.51
N SER A 60 -4.10 0.27 8.02
CA SER A 60 -5.50 0.50 7.63
C SER A 60 -5.99 1.90 7.98
N ILE A 61 -5.64 2.40 9.17
CA ILE A 61 -5.98 3.76 9.60
C ILE A 61 -5.33 4.80 8.69
N ALA A 62 -4.01 4.62 8.42
CA ALA A 62 -3.24 5.55 7.61
C ALA A 62 -3.64 5.53 6.13
N SER A 63 -3.87 4.35 5.54
CA SER A 63 -4.23 4.22 4.13
C SER A 63 -5.61 4.80 3.81
N ALA A 64 -6.52 4.77 4.78
CA ALA A 64 -7.85 5.35 4.64
C ALA A 64 -7.93 6.81 5.12
N ASP A 65 -6.82 7.40 5.60
CA ASP A 65 -6.75 8.76 6.16
C ASP A 65 -7.86 9.06 7.20
N MET A 66 -8.20 8.05 8.02
CA MET A 66 -9.41 8.08 8.85
C MET A 66 -9.51 9.34 9.72
N ASP A 67 -10.67 9.99 9.70
CA ASP A 67 -11.01 11.04 10.68
C ASP A 67 -11.33 10.45 12.06
N PHE A 68 -11.57 11.31 13.06
CA PHE A 68 -11.81 10.86 14.44
C PHE A 68 -13.07 10.01 14.59
N ASN A 69 -14.14 10.30 13.84
CA ASN A 69 -15.38 9.54 13.91
C ASN A 69 -15.18 8.16 13.28
N GLN A 70 -14.52 8.12 12.12
CA GLN A 70 -14.18 6.88 11.43
C GLN A 70 -13.24 5.99 12.24
N LEU A 71 -12.24 6.60 12.90
CA LEU A 71 -11.30 5.90 13.77
C LEU A 71 -12.02 5.25 14.96
N GLU A 72 -12.87 5.99 15.67
CA GLU A 72 -13.58 5.47 16.85
C GLU A 72 -14.52 4.31 16.46
N ALA A 73 -15.23 4.44 15.33
CA ALA A 73 -16.05 3.35 14.79
C ALA A 73 -15.21 2.12 14.42
N PHE A 74 -14.07 2.34 13.75
CA PHE A 74 -13.15 1.27 13.37
C PHE A 74 -12.57 0.54 14.58
N LEU A 75 -12.08 1.27 15.58
CA LEU A 75 -11.53 0.68 16.81
C LEU A 75 -12.61 -0.05 17.61
N THR A 76 -13.83 0.47 17.67
CA THR A 76 -14.98 -0.22 18.27
C THR A 76 -15.31 -1.54 17.57
N ALA A 77 -15.13 -1.61 16.24
CA ALA A 77 -15.28 -2.87 15.52
C ALA A 77 -14.12 -3.84 15.83
N GLN A 78 -12.89 -3.34 16.00
CA GLN A 78 -11.73 -4.15 16.36
C GLN A 78 -11.83 -4.74 17.78
N THR A 79 -12.50 -4.06 18.72
CA THR A 79 -12.70 -4.58 20.09
C THR A 79 -13.77 -5.67 20.17
N LYS A 80 -14.75 -5.65 19.25
CA LYS A 80 -15.81 -6.68 19.17
C LYS A 80 -15.37 -7.95 18.43
N LYS A 81 -14.25 -7.90 17.70
CA LYS A 81 -13.75 -9.04 16.93
C LYS A 81 -13.13 -10.10 17.85
N GLN A 82 -13.43 -11.38 17.61
CA GLN A 82 -12.77 -12.48 18.33
C GLN A 82 -11.26 -12.45 18.03
N GLY A 83 -10.43 -12.42 19.09
CA GLY A 83 -8.99 -12.20 18.94
C GLY A 83 -8.61 -10.79 18.49
N GLY A 84 -9.50 -9.81 18.68
CA GLY A 84 -9.31 -8.39 18.38
C GLY A 84 -8.34 -7.69 19.34
N ILE A 85 -8.54 -6.39 19.53
CA ILE A 85 -7.78 -5.57 20.49
C ILE A 85 -8.61 -5.29 21.74
N THR A 86 -7.97 -4.97 22.85
CA THR A 86 -8.69 -4.57 24.07
C THR A 86 -9.11 -3.09 24.01
N SER A 87 -10.03 -2.68 24.88
CA SER A 87 -10.47 -1.28 24.98
C SER A 87 -9.30 -0.34 25.32
N ASP A 88 -8.37 -0.80 26.17
CA ASP A 88 -7.20 -0.02 26.56
C ASP A 88 -6.22 0.15 25.38
N GLN A 89 -6.02 -0.91 24.60
CA GLN A 89 -5.22 -0.84 23.38
C GLN A 89 -5.85 0.12 22.36
N ALA A 90 -7.17 0.08 22.19
CA ALA A 90 -7.90 1.01 21.34
C ALA A 90 -7.71 2.47 21.79
N ALA A 91 -7.77 2.75 23.09
CA ALA A 91 -7.53 4.10 23.62
C ALA A 91 -6.10 4.60 23.33
N VAL A 92 -5.09 3.72 23.45
CA VAL A 92 -3.69 4.05 23.11
C VAL A 92 -3.54 4.32 21.61
N ILE A 93 -4.16 3.49 20.75
CA ILE A 93 -4.13 3.68 19.29
C ILE A 93 -4.83 5.00 18.90
N SER A 94 -6.00 5.28 19.49
CA SER A 94 -6.73 6.53 19.27
C SER A 94 -5.84 7.73 19.62
N LYS A 95 -5.25 7.74 20.82
CA LYS A 95 -4.32 8.80 21.26
C LYS A 95 -3.10 8.94 20.35
N PHE A 96 -2.50 7.84 19.93
CA PHE A 96 -1.37 7.83 19.00
C PHE A 96 -1.74 8.51 17.68
N TRP A 97 -2.86 8.12 17.08
CA TRP A 97 -3.33 8.68 15.80
C TRP A 97 -3.63 10.18 15.92
N LYS A 98 -4.29 10.64 17.00
CA LYS A 98 -4.56 12.08 17.18
C LYS A 98 -3.27 12.91 17.16
N SER A 99 -2.17 12.37 17.68
CA SER A 99 -0.88 13.06 17.75
C SER A 99 -0.02 12.92 16.48
N HIS A 100 -0.20 11.86 15.69
CA HIS A 100 0.70 11.54 14.57
C HIS A 100 0.05 11.65 13.19
N LYS A 101 -1.28 11.78 13.10
CA LYS A 101 -2.02 11.83 11.81
C LYS A 101 -1.38 12.80 10.81
N THR A 102 -1.17 14.05 11.22
CA THR A 102 -0.63 15.09 10.32
C THR A 102 0.75 14.72 9.79
N LYS A 103 1.67 14.27 10.66
CA LYS A 103 3.03 13.88 10.25
C LYS A 103 3.04 12.63 9.36
N ILE A 104 2.20 11.64 9.67
CA ILE A 104 2.07 10.43 8.84
C ILE A 104 1.52 10.80 7.47
N ARG A 105 0.47 11.65 7.42
CA ARG A 105 -0.10 12.15 6.16
C ARG A 105 0.93 12.91 5.34
N GLU A 106 1.64 13.86 5.94
CA GLU A 106 2.71 14.61 5.27
C GLU A 106 3.82 13.69 4.76
N SER A 107 4.26 12.73 5.57
CA SER A 107 5.30 11.78 5.16
C SER A 107 4.83 10.89 3.99
N LEU A 108 3.59 10.40 4.04
CA LEU A 108 2.99 9.65 2.93
C LEU A 108 2.85 10.51 1.66
N MET A 109 2.51 11.79 1.80
CA MET A 109 2.46 12.74 0.68
C MET A 109 3.85 13.00 0.09
N ASN A 110 4.87 13.14 0.93
CA ASN A 110 6.26 13.35 0.52
C ASN A 110 6.87 12.09 -0.13
N GLN A 111 6.45 10.90 0.32
CA GLN A 111 6.84 9.63 -0.29
C GLN A 111 6.05 9.30 -1.56
N SER A 112 4.86 9.88 -1.70
CA SER A 112 4.07 9.73 -2.92
C SER A 112 4.88 10.28 -4.09
N ARG A 113 5.14 9.41 -5.06
CA ARG A 113 5.99 9.69 -6.22
C ARG A 113 5.21 10.55 -7.22
N TRP A 114 4.95 11.82 -6.89
CA TRP A 114 4.37 12.79 -7.82
C TRP A 114 5.25 13.02 -9.05
N ASP A 115 6.56 12.76 -8.92
CA ASP A 115 7.50 12.83 -10.05
C ASP A 115 7.35 11.67 -11.03
N SER A 116 6.72 10.54 -10.67
CA SER A 116 6.47 9.44 -11.60
C SER A 116 5.05 9.50 -12.14
N GLY A 117 4.92 9.58 -13.45
CA GLY A 117 3.63 9.55 -14.14
C GLY A 117 3.44 8.26 -14.94
N LEU A 118 2.19 7.95 -15.23
CA LEU A 118 1.84 7.01 -16.29
C LEU A 118 2.25 7.64 -17.63
N ARG A 119 3.27 7.07 -18.29
CA ARG A 119 3.83 7.57 -19.57
C ARG A 119 3.18 6.91 -20.77
N GLY A 120 2.75 5.66 -20.59
CA GLY A 120 2.20 4.85 -21.65
C GLY A 120 1.22 3.82 -21.09
N LEU A 121 0.20 3.52 -21.89
CA LEU A 121 -0.73 2.42 -21.67
C LEU A 121 -0.85 1.66 -22.98
N SER A 122 -0.41 0.41 -22.99
CA SER A 122 -0.63 -0.52 -24.10
C SER A 122 -1.56 -1.63 -23.63
N TRP A 123 -2.43 -2.10 -24.51
CA TRP A 123 -3.28 -3.24 -24.18
C TRP A 123 -3.52 -4.13 -25.39
N ARG A 124 -3.84 -5.39 -25.12
CA ARG A 124 -4.37 -6.33 -26.11
C ARG A 124 -5.41 -7.22 -25.47
N VAL A 125 -6.31 -7.77 -26.27
CA VAL A 125 -7.29 -8.76 -25.82
C VAL A 125 -6.92 -10.11 -26.42
N ASP A 126 -6.64 -11.07 -25.54
CA ASP A 126 -6.29 -12.43 -25.89
C ASP A 126 -7.46 -13.36 -25.49
N GLY A 127 -7.64 -14.48 -26.19
CA GLY A 127 -8.56 -15.54 -25.79
C GLY A 127 -7.81 -16.63 -25.03
N LYS A 128 -8.15 -16.88 -23.77
CA LYS A 128 -7.58 -18.03 -23.04
C LYS A 128 -8.31 -19.31 -23.43
N SER A 129 -7.55 -20.29 -23.93
CA SER A 129 -8.05 -21.65 -24.15
C SER A 129 -7.92 -22.46 -22.86
N GLN A 130 -9.02 -22.98 -22.34
CA GLN A 130 -8.99 -24.02 -21.30
C GLN A 130 -9.15 -25.40 -21.96
N SER A 131 -8.18 -26.32 -21.79
CA SER A 131 -8.38 -27.74 -22.10
C SER A 131 -7.87 -28.60 -20.93
N ARG A 132 -8.50 -29.73 -20.60
CA ARG A 132 -8.21 -31.01 -21.28
C ARG A 132 -9.43 -31.85 -21.71
N HIS A 133 -10.68 -31.45 -21.43
CA HIS A 133 -11.85 -32.32 -21.66
C HIS A 133 -13.12 -31.67 -22.23
N SER A 134 -13.08 -30.52 -22.90
CA SER A 134 -14.26 -29.99 -23.62
C SER A 134 -13.89 -28.93 -24.66
N ALA A 135 -14.74 -28.80 -25.67
CA ALA A 135 -14.57 -27.92 -26.82
C ALA A 135 -14.63 -26.43 -26.42
N GLU A 136 -13.55 -25.73 -26.74
CA GLU A 136 -13.53 -24.34 -27.19
C GLU A 136 -14.37 -23.34 -26.36
N ILE A 137 -13.85 -22.98 -25.18
CA ILE A 137 -14.28 -21.78 -24.46
C ILE A 137 -13.16 -20.75 -24.59
N HIS A 138 -13.34 -19.74 -25.45
CA HIS A 138 -12.50 -18.55 -25.51
C HIS A 138 -12.95 -17.57 -24.42
N THR A 139 -12.35 -17.64 -23.23
CA THR A 139 -12.58 -16.56 -22.24
C THR A 139 -11.72 -15.35 -22.64
N PRO A 140 -12.32 -14.21 -23.01
CA PRO A 140 -11.56 -13.02 -23.37
C PRO A 140 -10.85 -12.45 -22.13
N VAL A 141 -9.60 -12.08 -22.32
CA VAL A 141 -8.74 -11.51 -21.28
C VAL A 141 -8.01 -10.31 -21.84
N ALA A 142 -8.12 -9.18 -21.16
CA ALA A 142 -7.34 -7.99 -21.46
C ALA A 142 -5.98 -8.06 -20.75
N ILE A 143 -4.90 -7.94 -21.51
CA ILE A 143 -3.56 -7.74 -21.00
C ILE A 143 -3.25 -6.26 -21.15
N MET A 144 -3.02 -5.58 -20.02
CA MET A 144 -2.67 -4.16 -19.98
C MET A 144 -1.24 -4.01 -19.48
N GLU A 145 -0.46 -3.18 -20.17
CA GLU A 145 0.90 -2.81 -19.80
C GLU A 145 0.93 -1.30 -19.53
N LEU A 146 1.24 -0.95 -18.28
CA LEU A 146 1.38 0.43 -17.82
C LEU A 146 2.87 0.78 -17.76
N GLU A 147 3.28 1.80 -18.49
CA GLU A 147 4.63 2.36 -18.41
C GLU A 147 4.65 3.49 -17.38
N ILE A 148 5.41 3.31 -16.31
CA ILE A 148 5.58 4.30 -15.24
C ILE A 148 7.00 4.86 -15.33
N GLY A 149 7.14 6.18 -15.33
CA GLY A 149 8.46 6.81 -15.38
C GLY A 149 8.41 8.27 -14.95
N LYS A 150 9.57 8.93 -14.83
CA LYS A 150 9.63 10.30 -14.33
C LYS A 150 9.04 11.32 -15.32
N SER A 151 8.33 12.31 -14.81
CA SER A 151 7.84 13.47 -15.56
C SER A 151 9.02 14.18 -16.23
N GLY A 152 8.92 14.46 -17.53
CA GLY A 152 9.99 15.11 -18.30
C GLY A 152 11.09 14.20 -18.86
N GLN A 153 11.09 12.88 -18.58
CA GLN A 153 11.95 11.96 -19.32
C GLN A 153 11.48 11.87 -20.78
N LYS A 154 12.34 12.22 -21.74
CA LYS A 154 12.07 12.00 -23.17
C LYS A 154 12.10 10.51 -23.45
N GLN A 155 11.08 10.01 -24.14
CA GLN A 155 10.99 8.63 -24.61
C GLN A 155 12.18 8.36 -25.54
N VAL A 156 13.22 7.68 -25.05
CA VAL A 156 14.21 7.06 -25.94
C VAL A 156 13.56 5.78 -26.42
N GLY A 157 12.81 5.87 -27.53
CA GLY A 157 12.02 4.77 -28.06
C GLY A 157 12.80 3.47 -28.09
N VAL A 158 12.43 2.54 -27.22
CA VAL A 158 12.89 1.14 -27.28
C VAL A 158 11.96 0.37 -28.21
N ALA A 159 11.75 0.86 -29.42
CA ALA A 159 10.97 0.17 -30.44
C ALA A 159 11.83 -0.77 -31.31
N TRP A 160 13.16 -0.84 -31.11
CA TRP A 160 14.06 -1.63 -31.96
C TRP A 160 15.21 -2.34 -31.24
N ALA A 161 15.28 -2.27 -29.90
CA ALA A 161 16.41 -2.82 -29.14
C ALA A 161 16.40 -4.36 -28.98
N LYS A 162 15.88 -5.10 -29.96
CA LYS A 162 15.99 -6.57 -30.02
C LYS A 162 16.95 -7.08 -31.09
N ILE A 163 17.58 -6.20 -31.87
CA ILE A 163 18.61 -6.61 -32.84
C ILE A 163 19.78 -5.61 -32.80
N ARG A 164 20.96 -6.09 -32.35
CA ARG A 164 22.34 -5.60 -32.54
C ARG A 164 23.05 -4.89 -31.35
N VAL A 165 23.88 -5.69 -30.65
CA VAL A 165 25.21 -5.52 -29.96
C VAL A 165 25.61 -4.22 -29.20
N PRO A 166 26.52 -4.32 -28.19
CA PRO A 166 26.59 -3.42 -27.05
C PRO A 166 27.41 -2.15 -27.33
N PHE A 167 26.97 -1.03 -26.76
CA PHE A 167 27.73 0.20 -26.69
C PHE A 167 27.57 0.83 -25.30
N ASP A 168 28.61 1.59 -24.93
CA ASP A 168 29.22 1.78 -23.62
C ASP A 168 28.34 2.36 -22.48
N HIS A 169 28.71 1.99 -21.25
CA HIS A 169 28.19 2.49 -19.98
C HIS A 169 28.61 3.96 -19.77
N THR A 170 27.68 4.88 -19.48
CA THR A 170 27.82 6.08 -18.59
C THR A 170 26.67 7.11 -18.68
N LEU A 171 25.46 6.72 -19.06
CA LEU A 171 24.27 7.42 -18.56
C LEU A 171 23.55 6.48 -17.62
N ALA A 172 23.32 6.92 -16.38
CA ALA A 172 22.37 6.31 -15.47
C ALA A 172 20.98 6.41 -16.13
N ARG A 173 20.70 5.44 -17.00
CA ARG A 173 19.45 5.30 -17.73
C ARG A 173 18.44 4.85 -16.68
N GLN A 174 17.71 5.82 -16.13
CA GLN A 174 16.60 5.50 -15.24
C GLN A 174 15.52 4.85 -16.12
N GLU A 175 15.51 3.52 -16.11
CA GLU A 175 14.59 2.68 -16.86
C GLU A 175 13.15 2.98 -16.44
N SER A 176 12.24 3.09 -17.42
CA SER A 176 10.81 3.12 -17.12
C SER A 176 10.40 1.75 -16.60
N GLU A 177 9.57 1.73 -15.57
CA GLU A 177 9.03 0.51 -14.98
C GLU A 177 7.78 0.12 -15.76
N PHE A 178 7.71 -1.13 -16.23
CA PHE A 178 6.55 -1.67 -16.92
C PHE A 178 5.77 -2.57 -15.98
N LEU A 179 4.49 -2.27 -15.77
CA LEU A 179 3.58 -3.06 -14.96
C LEU A 179 2.56 -3.77 -15.86
N CYS A 180 2.67 -5.08 -15.96
CA CYS A 180 1.75 -5.93 -16.71
C CYS A 180 0.63 -6.45 -15.80
N LEU A 181 -0.62 -6.20 -16.20
CA LEU A 181 -1.81 -6.61 -15.48
C LEU A 181 -2.74 -7.39 -16.40
N GLU A 182 -3.37 -8.41 -15.83
CA GLU A 182 -4.35 -9.23 -16.54
C GLU A 182 -5.75 -9.00 -15.96
N PHE A 183 -6.68 -8.65 -16.84
CA PHE A 183 -8.05 -8.33 -16.49
C PHE A 183 -9.05 -9.18 -17.29
N ASP A 184 -10.04 -9.70 -16.58
CA ASP A 184 -11.29 -10.15 -17.18
C ASP A 184 -12.24 -8.96 -17.37
N GLU A 185 -13.34 -9.17 -18.08
CA GLU A 185 -14.35 -8.14 -18.36
C GLU A 185 -14.85 -7.44 -17.08
N ILE A 186 -15.05 -8.19 -16.00
CA ILE A 186 -15.55 -7.65 -14.72
C ILE A 186 -14.54 -6.66 -14.15
N LYS A 187 -13.26 -7.04 -14.11
CA LYS A 187 -12.20 -6.16 -13.60
C LYS A 187 -11.99 -4.93 -14.48
N VAL A 188 -12.07 -5.06 -15.81
CA VAL A 188 -12.00 -3.90 -16.73
C VAL A 188 -13.11 -2.91 -16.40
N ASN A 189 -14.36 -3.38 -16.28
CA ASN A 189 -15.50 -2.53 -15.94
C ASN A 189 -15.34 -1.86 -14.56
N GLN A 190 -14.79 -2.56 -13.57
CA GLN A 190 -14.49 -1.98 -12.26
C GLN A 190 -13.43 -0.88 -12.33
N VAL A 191 -12.37 -1.06 -13.13
CA VAL A 191 -11.33 -0.04 -13.31
C VAL A 191 -11.93 1.20 -13.98
N LEU A 192 -12.71 1.03 -15.05
CA LEU A 192 -13.37 2.15 -15.75
C LEU A 192 -14.30 2.94 -14.83
N LYS A 193 -15.09 2.24 -14.00
CA LYS A 193 -15.95 2.89 -13.01
C LYS A 193 -15.15 3.74 -12.03
N LYS A 194 -14.07 3.20 -11.47
CA LYS A 194 -13.21 3.94 -10.52
C LYS A 194 -12.55 5.16 -11.17
N LEU A 195 -12.09 5.04 -12.42
CA LEU A 195 -11.51 6.17 -13.14
C LEU A 195 -12.54 7.28 -13.40
N SER A 196 -13.80 6.91 -13.69
CA SER A 196 -14.90 7.88 -13.83
C SER A 196 -15.23 8.59 -12.52
N GLU A 197 -15.26 7.89 -11.38
CA GLU A 197 -15.45 8.51 -10.05
C GLU A 197 -14.31 9.52 -9.73
N VAL A 198 -13.08 9.21 -10.14
CA VAL A 198 -11.93 10.11 -10.01
C VAL A 198 -12.08 11.34 -10.90
N GLU A 199 -12.51 11.16 -12.16
CA GLU A 199 -12.78 12.26 -13.10
C GLU A 199 -13.86 13.22 -12.57
N GLU A 200 -14.97 12.68 -12.04
CA GLU A 200 -16.05 13.48 -11.45
C GLU A 200 -15.57 14.27 -10.22
N SER A 201 -14.75 13.63 -9.38
CA SER A 201 -14.16 14.27 -8.20
C SER A 201 -13.25 15.45 -8.59
N ILE A 202 -12.40 15.26 -9.61
CA ILE A 202 -11.53 16.34 -10.13
C ILE A 202 -12.38 17.47 -10.71
N SER A 203 -13.39 17.12 -11.52
CA SER A 203 -14.27 18.10 -12.16
C SER A 203 -15.01 18.96 -11.14
N THR A 204 -15.50 18.35 -10.05
CA THR A 204 -16.17 19.05 -8.95
C THR A 204 -15.23 20.04 -8.26
N LEU A 205 -13.97 19.66 -8.03
CA LEU A 205 -12.97 20.52 -7.40
C LEU A 205 -12.49 21.66 -8.30
N MET A 206 -12.63 21.52 -9.61
CA MET A 206 -12.20 22.51 -10.61
C MET A 206 -13.29 23.53 -10.99
N GLN A 207 -14.51 23.41 -10.48
CA GLN A 207 -15.56 24.39 -10.78
C GLN A 207 -15.20 25.75 -10.16
N PRO A 208 -15.27 26.85 -10.93
CA PRO A 208 -14.98 28.18 -10.41
C PRO A 208 -16.00 28.55 -9.32
N VAL A 209 -15.49 29.06 -8.19
CA VAL A 209 -16.28 29.65 -7.09
C VAL A 209 -16.94 30.94 -7.54
#